data_AF-A0A7Z1TT42-F1
#
_entry.id   AF-A0A7Z1TT42-F1
#
_cell.length_a   1.000
_cell.length_b   1.000
_cell.length_c   1.000
_cell.angle_alpha   90.00
_cell.angle_beta   90.00
_cell.angle_gamma   90.00
#
_symmetry.space_group_name_H-M   'P 1'
#
loop_
_entity.id
_entity.type
_entity.pdbx_description
1 polymer ?
#
loop_
_entity_poly.entity_id
_entity_poly.type
_entity_poly.pdbx_seq_one_letter_code
_entity_poly.pdbx_strand_id
1 'polypeptide(L)' 'MVPDQPRVERDDVNYEHLRLEHQTYEKRLEELNKKAWLTPEEELEAKRLKKLKLHLKDQMEKLRRTGA' A
#
# COMPACT_ATOMS: atom_id res chain seq x y z
N MET A 1 4.16 6.12 14.03
CA MET A 1 3.36 4.88 14.05
C MET A 1 2.79 4.67 12.66
N VAL A 2 3.61 4.12 11.76
CA VAL A 2 3.20 3.45 10.51
C VAL A 2 4.06 2.18 10.42
N PRO A 3 3.47 1.07 9.96
CA PRO A 3 3.85 -0.28 10.40
C PRO A 3 5.17 -0.76 9.79
N ASP A 4 6.00 -1.30 10.68
CA ASP A 4 7.08 -2.25 10.40
C ASP A 4 6.66 -3.23 9.28
N GLN A 5 7.33 -3.16 8.12
CA GLN A 5 7.19 -4.18 7.08
C GLN A 5 8.49 -4.98 6.99
N PRO A 6 8.46 -6.31 7.24
CA PRO A 6 9.67 -7.06 7.47
C PRO A 6 10.31 -7.55 6.18
N ARG A 7 11.63 -7.68 6.25
CA ARG A 7 12.57 -8.38 5.34
C ARG A 7 11.88 -9.44 4.46
N VAL A 8 12.00 -9.27 3.15
CA VAL A 8 11.81 -10.33 2.16
C VAL A 8 13.08 -10.39 1.33
N GLU A 9 13.67 -11.57 1.31
CA GLU A 9 14.88 -11.91 0.58
C GLU A 9 14.44 -13.01 -0.39
N ARG A 10 14.64 -12.81 -1.71
CA ARG A 10 14.52 -13.73 -2.86
C ARG A 10 13.49 -13.41 -3.96
N ASP A 11 12.52 -12.52 -3.74
CA ASP A 11 11.52 -12.10 -4.76
C ASP A 11 11.64 -10.62 -5.15
N ASP A 12 12.87 -10.10 -5.17
CA ASP A 12 13.23 -8.68 -5.19
C ASP A 12 12.56 -7.85 -6.31
N VAL A 13 12.36 -8.40 -7.51
CA VAL A 13 11.86 -7.61 -8.66
C VAL A 13 10.36 -7.30 -8.56
N ASN A 14 9.53 -8.30 -8.28
CA ASN A 14 8.09 -8.09 -8.10
C ASN A 14 7.81 -7.35 -6.79
N TYR A 15 8.55 -7.69 -5.73
CA TYR A 15 8.37 -7.05 -4.44
C TYR A 15 8.71 -5.55 -4.49
N GLU A 16 9.81 -5.16 -5.12
CA GLU A 16 10.18 -3.74 -5.24
C GLU A 16 9.14 -2.94 -6.04
N HIS A 17 8.57 -3.51 -7.11
CA HIS A 17 7.47 -2.89 -7.84
C HIS A 17 6.23 -2.69 -6.97
N LEU A 18 5.77 -3.74 -6.28
CA LEU A 18 4.63 -3.65 -5.37
C LEU A 18 4.88 -2.67 -4.22
N ARG A 19 6.12 -2.60 -3.73
CA ARG A 19 6.52 -1.69 -2.66
C ARG A 19 6.54 -0.23 -3.13
N LEU A 20 7.03 0.04 -4.34
CA LEU A 20 7.00 1.37 -4.96
C LEU A 20 5.57 1.87 -5.17
N GLU A 21 4.69 1.02 -5.68
CA GLU A 21 3.26 1.31 -5.81
C GLU A 21 2.63 1.54 -4.44
N HIS A 22 2.87 0.64 -3.47
CA HIS A 22 2.37 0.78 -2.11
C HIS A 22 2.80 2.10 -1.47
N GLN A 23 4.07 2.49 -1.62
CA GLN A 23 4.61 3.74 -1.06
C GLN A 23 3.99 4.97 -1.73
N THR A 24 3.75 4.91 -3.04
CA THR A 24 3.08 5.98 -3.80
C THR A 24 1.62 6.13 -3.35
N TYR A 25 0.88 5.02 -3.23
CA TYR A 25 -0.49 5.02 -2.73
C TYR A 25 -0.58 5.43 -1.26
N GLU A 26 0.39 5.07 -0.43
CA GLU A 26 0.47 5.47 0.96
C GLU A 26 0.71 6.98 1.11
N LYS A 27 1.63 7.57 0.34
CA LYS A 27 1.81 9.03 0.30
C LYS A 27 0.54 9.76 -0.11
N ARG A 28 -0.11 9.33 -1.20
CA ARG A 28 -1.35 9.93 -1.70
C ARG A 28 -2.48 9.82 -0.68
N LEU A 29 -2.62 8.66 -0.04
CA LEU A 29 -3.58 8.46 1.04
C LEU A 29 -3.26 9.35 2.25
N GLU A 30 -1.99 9.52 2.61
CA GLU A 30 -1.57 10.35 3.74
C GLU A 30 -1.81 11.83 3.48
N GLU A 31 -1.57 12.33 2.27
CA GLU A 31 -1.90 13.71 1.87
C GLU A 31 -3.41 13.98 1.94
N LEU A 32 -4.20 13.03 1.46
CA LEU A 32 -5.66 13.05 1.59
C LEU A 32 -6.08 13.02 3.07
N ASN A 33 -5.50 12.14 3.88
CA ASN A 33 -5.85 12.01 5.30
C ASN A 33 -5.34 13.20 6.15
N LYS A 34 -4.27 13.88 5.72
CA LYS A 34 -3.78 15.13 6.32
C LYS A 34 -4.71 16.30 6.06
N LYS A 35 -5.43 16.32 4.94
CA LYS A 35 -6.50 17.28 4.74
C LYS A 35 -7.63 16.95 5.71
N ALA A 36 -7.79 17.78 6.73
CA ALA A 36 -8.86 17.65 7.71
C ALA A 36 -10.27 17.69 7.08
N TRP A 37 -10.38 18.15 5.83
CA TRP A 37 -11.62 18.27 5.06
C TRP A 37 -11.39 17.63 3.69
N LEU A 38 -11.79 16.37 3.56
CA LEU A 38 -11.81 15.64 2.30
C LEU A 38 -13.11 15.97 1.56
N THR A 39 -13.02 16.34 0.29
CA THR A 39 -14.22 16.37 -0.56
C THR A 39 -14.79 14.95 -0.72
N PRO A 40 -16.09 14.80 -1.04
CA PRO A 40 -16.69 13.49 -1.28
C PRO A 40 -15.96 12.69 -2.38
N GLU A 41 -15.37 13.38 -3.36
CA GLU A 41 -14.49 12.78 -4.37
C GLU A 41 -13.20 12.24 -3.75
N GLU A 42 -12.54 13.04 -2.91
CA GLU A 42 -11.33 12.63 -2.18
C GLU A 42 -11.58 11.51 -1.14
N GLU A 43 -12.74 11.46 -0.47
CA GLU A 43 -13.12 10.34 0.39
C GLU A 43 -13.32 9.03 -0.39
N LEU A 44 -13.95 9.11 -1.57
CA LEU A 44 -14.08 8.00 -2.50
C LEU A 44 -12.70 7.51 -2.97
N GLU A 45 -11.82 8.46 -3.28
CA GLU A 45 -10.45 8.19 -3.70
C GLU A 45 -9.63 7.58 -2.56
N ALA A 46 -9.76 8.08 -1.33
CA ALA A 46 -9.13 7.52 -0.14
C ALA A 46 -9.63 6.09 0.14
N LYS A 47 -10.94 5.82 0.01
CA LYS A 47 -11.49 4.45 0.13
C LYS A 47 -10.94 3.52 -0.95
N ARG A 48 -10.81 3.99 -2.20
CA ARG A 48 -10.21 3.24 -3.30
C ARG A 48 -8.72 2.98 -3.06
N LEU A 49 -7.96 3.99 -2.66
CA LEU A 49 -6.54 3.90 -2.30
C LEU A 49 -6.32 2.91 -1.16
N LYS A 50 -7.17 2.93 -0.13
CA LYS A 50 -7.10 1.97 0.99
C LYS A 50 -7.34 0.54 0.53
N LYS A 51 -8.27 0.32 -0.41
CA LYS A 51 -8.50 -1.00 -1.04
C LYS A 51 -7.33 -1.46 -1.90
N LEU A 52 -6.80 -0.59 -2.77
CA LEU A 52 -5.62 -0.88 -3.60
C LEU A 52 -4.41 -1.24 -2.74
N LYS A 53 -4.17 -0.46 -1.69
CA LYS A 53 -3.10 -0.71 -0.71
C LYS A 53 -3.29 -2.05 0.00
N LEU A 54 -4.51 -2.39 0.40
CA LEU A 54 -4.82 -3.69 1.00
C LEU A 54 -4.58 -4.84 0.01
N HIS A 55 -4.93 -4.65 -1.27
CA HIS A 55 -4.70 -5.64 -2.32
C HIS A 55 -3.21 -5.86 -2.60
N LEU A 56 -2.42 -4.78 -2.68
CA LEU A 56 -0.96 -4.86 -2.81
C LEU A 56 -0.33 -5.57 -1.61
N LYS A 57 -0.83 -5.29 -0.39
CA LYS A 57 -0.37 -5.97 0.82
C LYS A 57 -0.71 -7.47 0.79
N ASP A 58 -1.91 -7.84 0.35
CA ASP A 58 -2.33 -9.24 0.18
C ASP A 58 -1.49 -9.96 -0.89
N GLN A 59 -1.16 -9.28 -1.99
CA GLN A 59 -0.27 -9.79 -3.03
C GLN A 59 1.16 -10.02 -2.50
N MET A 60 1.71 -9.05 -1.76
CA MET A 60 3.02 -9.19 -1.10
C MET A 60 3.03 -10.34 -0.09
N GLU A 61 1.95 -10.51 0.68
CA GLU A 61 1.83 -11.60 1.65
C GLU A 61 1.68 -12.97 0.97
N LYS A 62 0.96 -13.04 -0.16
CA LYS A 62 0.88 -14.25 -0.99
C LYS A 62 2.22 -14.64 -1.60
N LEU A 63 2.98 -13.67 -2.14
CA LEU A 63 4.34 -13.88 -2.63
C LEU A 63 5.22 -14.43 -1.50
N ARG A 64 5.20 -13.79 -0.32
CA ARG A 64 5.92 -14.25 0.87
C ARG A 64 5.52 -15.67 1.28
N ARG A 65 4.23 -16.01 1.25
CA ARG A 65 3.70 -17.32 1.70
C ARG A 65 3.97 -18.45 0.71
N THR A 66 4.06 -18.13 -0.58
CA THR A 66 4.28 -19.12 -1.64
C THR A 66 5.75 -19.53 -1.76
N GLY A 67 6.69 -18.72 -1.24
CA GLY A 67 8.11 -19.04 -1.15
C GLY A 67 8.52 -19.90 0.06
N ALA A 68 7.58 -20.51 0.80
CA ALA A 68 7.83 -21.35 1.98
C ALA A 68 7.65 -22.85 1.70
#